data_AF-A0A6A7ZHC9-F1
#
_entry.id   AF-A0A6A7ZHC9-F1
#
_cell.length_a   1.000
_cell.length_b   1.000
_cell.length_c   1.000
_cell.angle_alpha   90.00
_cell.angle_beta   90.00
_cell.angle_gamma   90.00
#
_symmetry.space_group_name_H-M   'P 1'
#
loop_
_entity.id
_entity.type
_entity.pdbx_description
1 polymer ?
#
loop_
_entity_poly.entity_id
_entity_poly.type
_entity_poly.pdbx_seq_one_letter_code
_entity_poly.pdbx_strand_id
1 'polypeptide(L)'
;MSTKYLLLSFCAVLLVGCTGRGFQPPPGDYTQWYKKGVTQAGVDNAMRACGYTNLDGVGDKSPIDVVLTRFYCMKDAGFKRRDNLDLCKQGRIGESPVCEGRR
;
A
#
# COMPACT_ATOMS: atom_id res chain seq x y z
N MET A 1 6.51 14.30 -51.50
CA MET A 1 5.48 13.48 -50.83
C MET A 1 5.95 12.93 -49.47
N SER A 2 6.91 13.58 -48.78
CA SER A 2 7.59 13.02 -47.59
C SER A 2 7.39 13.82 -46.30
N THR A 3 6.96 15.09 -46.39
CA THR A 3 6.81 15.98 -45.22
C THR A 3 5.58 15.65 -44.37
N LYS A 4 4.50 15.13 -44.99
CA LYS A 4 3.26 14.74 -44.30
C LYS A 4 3.46 13.50 -43.41
N TYR A 5 4.31 12.56 -43.83
CA TYR A 5 4.61 11.34 -43.06
C TYR A 5 5.49 11.61 -41.82
N LEU A 6 6.38 12.60 -41.92
CA LEU A 6 7.23 13.04 -40.81
C LEU A 6 6.42 13.70 -39.68
N LEU A 7 5.42 14.52 -40.03
CA LEU A 7 4.52 15.16 -39.05
C LEU A 7 3.61 14.15 -38.33
N LEU A 8 3.11 13.14 -39.05
CA LEU A 8 2.29 12.06 -38.46
C LEU A 8 3.08 11.19 -37.48
N SER A 9 4.37 10.95 -37.74
CA SER A 9 5.25 10.17 -36.86
C SER A 9 5.55 10.89 -35.54
N PHE A 10 5.72 12.22 -35.58
CA PHE A 10 5.99 13.04 -34.38
C PHE A 10 4.80 13.08 -33.41
N CYS A 11 3.57 13.13 -33.93
CA CYS A 11 2.36 13.07 -33.10
C CYS A 11 2.18 11.72 -32.38
N ALA A 12 2.61 10.61 -33.00
CA ALA A 12 2.48 9.28 -32.39
C ALA A 12 3.41 9.10 -31.18
N VAL A 13 4.61 9.69 -31.19
CA VAL A 13 5.57 9.61 -30.08
C VAL A 13 5.10 10.44 -28.87
N LEU A 14 4.44 11.59 -29.10
CA LEU A 14 3.90 12.44 -28.04
C LEU A 14 2.73 11.79 -27.26
N LEU A 15 1.98 10.87 -27.89
CA LEU A 15 0.88 10.15 -27.23
C LEU A 15 1.35 9.00 -26.32
N VAL A 16 2.59 8.52 -26.48
CA VAL A 16 3.15 7.48 -25.60
C VAL A 16 3.43 8.05 -24.20
N GLY A 17 3.71 9.35 -24.08
CA GLY A 17 3.95 10.03 -22.80
C GLY A 17 2.74 10.07 -21.86
N CYS A 18 1.51 10.01 -22.38
CA CYS A 18 0.29 10.02 -21.55
C CYS A 18 -0.13 8.63 -21.04
N THR A 19 0.45 7.55 -21.57
CA THR A 19 0.14 6.17 -21.16
C THR A 19 1.23 5.56 -20.27
N GLY A 20 2.36 6.25 -20.12
CA GLY A 20 3.42 5.85 -19.19
C GLY A 20 2.98 6.05 -17.75
N ARG A 21 2.69 4.95 -17.03
CA ARG A 21 2.72 4.91 -15.55
C ARG A 21 4.14 5.11 -15.00
N GLY A 22 4.93 5.99 -15.62
CA GLY A 22 6.26 6.34 -15.14
C GLY A 22 6.14 7.21 -13.89
N PHE A 23 6.96 6.93 -12.88
CA PHE A 23 7.10 7.71 -11.65
C PHE A 23 5.84 7.91 -10.79
N GLN A 24 4.82 7.06 -10.90
CA GLN A 24 3.76 7.04 -9.89
C GLN A 24 4.29 6.40 -8.60
N PRO A 25 4.18 7.06 -7.44
CA PRO A 25 4.54 6.44 -6.18
C PRO A 25 3.69 5.19 -5.97
N PRO A 26 4.23 4.15 -5.28
CA PRO A 26 3.43 3.00 -4.92
C PRO A 26 2.17 3.46 -4.17
N PRO A 27 1.03 2.79 -4.39
CA PRO A 27 -0.21 3.16 -3.70
C PRO A 27 -0.01 3.02 -2.19
N GLY A 28 -0.58 3.95 -1.42
CA GLY A 28 -0.42 3.99 0.04
C GLY A 28 -0.94 2.73 0.74
N ASP A 29 -0.45 2.47 1.96
CA ASP A 29 -0.74 1.22 2.68
C ASP A 29 -2.25 0.95 2.87
N TYR A 30 -3.06 2.00 2.99
CA TYR A 30 -4.53 1.91 3.06
C TYR A 30 -5.18 1.14 1.90
N THR A 31 -4.57 1.15 0.71
CA THR A 31 -5.09 0.44 -0.47
C THR A 31 -4.93 -1.07 -0.41
N GLN A 32 -3.99 -1.52 0.42
CA GLN A 32 -3.60 -2.92 0.53
C GLN A 32 -4.40 -3.67 1.60
N TRP A 33 -5.15 -2.96 2.43
CA TRP A 33 -6.12 -3.54 3.35
C TRP A 33 -7.48 -3.75 2.68
N TYR A 34 -8.13 -4.86 3.00
CA TYR A 34 -9.49 -5.12 2.55
C TYR A 34 -10.27 -6.01 3.51
N LYS A 35 -11.58 -5.86 3.50
CA LYS A 35 -12.53 -6.75 4.18
C LYS A 35 -13.79 -6.84 3.32
N LYS A 36 -14.33 -8.05 3.14
CA LYS A 36 -15.52 -8.25 2.28
C LYS A 36 -16.68 -7.40 2.81
N GLY A 37 -17.29 -6.60 1.93
CA GLY A 37 -18.40 -5.71 2.27
C GLY A 37 -17.99 -4.39 2.93
N VAL A 38 -16.69 -4.09 3.06
CA VAL A 38 -16.20 -2.82 3.62
C VAL A 38 -15.68 -1.92 2.48
N THR A 39 -16.12 -0.67 2.48
CA THR A 39 -15.66 0.36 1.53
C THR A 39 -14.26 0.87 1.90
N GLN A 40 -13.60 1.59 0.99
CA GLN A 40 -12.29 2.18 1.30
C GLN A 40 -12.36 3.13 2.51
N ALA A 41 -13.40 3.97 2.61
CA ALA A 41 -13.56 4.84 3.77
C ALA A 41 -13.69 4.05 5.09
N GLY A 42 -14.30 2.86 5.04
CA GLY A 42 -14.37 1.96 6.19
C GLY A 42 -13.01 1.35 6.56
N VAL A 43 -12.16 1.05 5.57
CA VAL A 43 -10.77 0.65 5.81
C VAL A 43 -9.99 1.77 6.48
N ASP A 44 -10.07 2.99 5.92
CA ASP A 44 -9.35 4.16 6.43
C ASP A 44 -9.77 4.48 7.88
N ASN A 45 -11.07 4.41 8.18
CA ASN A 45 -11.60 4.57 9.53
C ASN A 45 -11.11 3.49 10.49
N ALA A 46 -11.06 2.22 10.05
CA ALA A 46 -10.52 1.13 10.86
C ALA A 46 -9.03 1.30 11.14
N MET A 47 -8.24 1.74 10.15
CA MET A 47 -6.83 2.06 10.35
C MET A 47 -6.65 3.18 11.38
N ARG A 48 -7.43 4.26 11.28
CA ARG A 48 -7.39 5.33 12.29
C ARG A 48 -7.77 4.82 13.69
N ALA A 49 -8.79 3.98 13.78
CA ALA A 49 -9.20 3.36 15.05
C ALA A 49 -8.10 2.44 15.63
N CYS A 50 -7.31 1.78 14.77
CA CYS A 50 -6.13 1.01 15.16
C CYS A 50 -4.89 1.87 15.48
N GLY A 51 -4.99 3.21 15.37
CA GLY A 51 -3.94 4.13 15.76
C GLY A 51 -2.96 4.53 14.65
N TYR A 52 -3.28 4.24 13.38
CA TYR A 52 -2.50 4.77 12.25
C TYR A 52 -2.69 6.30 12.14
N THR A 53 -1.60 7.04 12.26
CA THR A 53 -1.58 8.51 12.08
C THR A 53 -1.33 8.90 10.61
N ASN A 54 -0.58 8.07 9.89
CA ASN A 54 -0.37 8.16 8.45
C ASN A 54 -0.92 6.91 7.76
N LEU A 55 -1.89 7.07 6.86
CA LEU A 55 -2.53 5.97 6.13
C LEU A 55 -1.73 5.52 4.90
N ASP A 56 -0.86 6.38 4.37
CA ASP A 56 0.00 6.03 3.25
C ASP A 56 1.13 5.07 3.65
N GLY A 57 1.49 5.05 4.95
CA GLY A 57 2.58 4.25 5.50
C GLY A 57 3.99 4.77 5.16
N VAL A 58 4.12 5.65 4.15
CA VAL A 58 5.40 6.23 3.76
C VAL A 58 5.94 7.16 4.86
N GLY A 59 7.19 6.91 5.28
CA GLY A 59 7.86 7.75 6.26
C GLY A 59 7.39 7.57 7.71
N ASP A 60 6.66 6.50 8.02
CA ASP A 60 6.38 6.13 9.41
C ASP A 60 7.69 5.78 10.13
N LYS A 61 7.99 6.53 11.19
CA LYS A 61 9.18 6.36 12.06
C LYS A 61 8.81 5.79 13.42
N SER A 62 7.58 5.28 13.57
CA SER A 62 7.13 4.67 14.81
C SER A 62 8.01 3.46 15.16
N PRO A 63 8.26 3.21 16.45
CA PRO A 63 8.90 1.98 16.91
C PRO A 63 8.21 0.71 16.34
N ILE A 64 8.98 -0.36 16.11
CA ILE A 64 8.48 -1.56 15.43
C ILE A 64 7.33 -2.25 16.16
N ASP A 65 7.34 -2.23 17.49
CA ASP A 65 6.26 -2.71 18.36
C ASP A 65 4.95 -1.93 18.14
N VAL A 66 5.03 -0.62 17.97
CA VAL A 66 3.87 0.23 17.62
C VAL A 66 3.35 -0.13 16.24
N VAL A 67 4.24 -0.30 15.25
CA VAL A 67 3.87 -0.72 13.89
C VAL A 67 3.17 -2.09 13.91
N LEU A 68 3.74 -3.05 14.63
CA LEU A 68 3.17 -4.39 14.79
C LEU A 68 1.81 -4.34 15.47
N THR A 69 1.66 -3.57 16.54
CA THR A 69 0.39 -3.43 17.26
C THR A 69 -0.72 -2.92 16.34
N ARG A 70 -0.44 -1.89 15.54
CA ARG A 70 -1.37 -1.34 14.54
C ARG A 70 -1.72 -2.36 13.46
N PHE A 71 -0.71 -3.05 12.93
CA PHE A 71 -0.87 -4.07 11.88
C PHE A 71 -1.75 -5.23 12.35
N TYR A 72 -1.52 -5.72 13.57
CA TYR A 72 -2.31 -6.81 14.12
C TYR A 72 -3.68 -6.38 14.61
N CYS A 73 -3.87 -5.14 15.06
CA CYS A 73 -5.20 -4.60 15.31
C CYS A 73 -6.10 -4.73 14.06
N MET A 74 -5.57 -4.41 12.88
CA MET A 74 -6.32 -4.56 11.62
C MET A 74 -6.62 -6.04 11.30
N LYS A 75 -5.64 -6.93 11.45
CA LYS A 75 -5.83 -8.38 11.22
C LYS A 75 -6.84 -8.98 12.19
N ASP A 76 -6.76 -8.61 13.47
CA ASP A 76 -7.66 -9.07 14.53
C ASP A 76 -9.09 -8.52 14.33
N ALA A 77 -9.24 -7.32 13.74
CA ALA A 77 -10.52 -6.77 13.29
C ALA A 77 -11.07 -7.46 12.01
N GLY A 78 -10.37 -8.48 11.49
CA GLY A 78 -10.78 -9.28 10.35
C GLY A 78 -10.47 -8.65 8.99
N PHE A 79 -9.63 -7.62 8.94
CA PHE A 79 -9.08 -7.12 7.68
C PHE A 79 -7.96 -8.02 7.19
N LYS A 80 -7.82 -8.11 5.87
CA LYS A 80 -6.80 -8.89 5.19
C LYS A 80 -5.92 -7.98 4.35
N ARG A 81 -4.71 -8.47 4.12
CA ARG A 81 -3.72 -7.86 3.25
C ARG A 81 -3.85 -8.42 1.84
N ARG A 82 -3.86 -7.55 0.83
CA ARG A 82 -3.87 -7.94 -0.60
C ARG A 82 -2.55 -8.56 -1.04
N ASP A 83 -1.45 -8.10 -0.44
CA ASP A 83 -0.08 -8.58 -0.67
C ASP A 83 0.29 -9.80 0.17
N ASN A 84 -0.65 -10.36 0.95
CA ASN A 84 -0.43 -11.46 1.89
C ASN A 84 0.67 -11.20 2.94
N LEU A 85 0.97 -9.94 3.21
CA LEU A 85 1.99 -9.58 4.18
C LEU A 85 1.63 -10.09 5.60
N ASP A 86 2.64 -10.61 6.29
CA ASP A 86 2.57 -11.00 7.69
C ASP A 86 3.88 -10.60 8.38
N LEU A 87 3.82 -9.52 9.17
CA LEU A 87 5.02 -8.96 9.78
C LEU A 87 5.68 -9.89 10.80
N CYS A 88 4.93 -10.76 11.48
CA CYS A 88 5.53 -11.68 12.45
C CYS A 88 6.21 -12.87 11.81
N LYS A 89 5.91 -13.12 10.53
CA LYS A 89 6.61 -14.13 9.72
C LYS A 89 7.86 -13.58 9.02
N GLN A 90 8.15 -12.28 9.19
CA GLN A 90 9.24 -11.62 8.51
C GLN A 90 10.50 -11.55 9.39
N GLY A 91 11.44 -12.49 9.15
CA GLY A 91 12.81 -12.46 9.68
C GLY A 91 12.91 -12.02 11.16
N ARG A 92 13.71 -10.99 11.41
CA ARG A 92 13.95 -10.43 12.77
C ARG A 92 12.75 -9.68 13.36
N ILE A 93 11.78 -9.25 12.55
CA ILE A 93 10.56 -8.60 13.07
C ILE A 93 9.76 -9.60 13.90
N GLY A 94 9.79 -10.87 13.46
CA GLY A 94 9.19 -11.98 14.18
C GLY A 94 9.64 -12.06 15.63
N GLU A 95 10.86 -11.66 16.00
CA GLU A 95 11.40 -11.75 17.38
C GLU A 95 10.71 -10.81 18.40
N SER A 96 9.90 -9.85 17.94
CA SER A 96 9.17 -8.94 18.82
C SER A 96 8.23 -9.68 19.79
N PRO A 97 8.08 -9.22 21.05
CA PRO A 97 7.08 -9.77 21.97
C PRO A 97 5.64 -9.68 21.44
N VAL A 98 5.34 -8.70 20.58
CA VAL A 98 4.02 -8.56 19.93
C VAL A 98 3.69 -9.77 19.04
N CYS A 99 4.72 -10.49 18.59
CA CYS A 99 4.61 -11.67 17.74
C CYS A 99 4.53 -13.00 18.53
N GLU A 100 4.58 -12.96 19.86
CA GLU A 100 4.46 -14.16 20.68
C GLU A 100 3.07 -14.81 20.46
N GLY A 101 3.05 -16.09 20.10
CA GLY A 101 1.82 -16.81 19.73
C GLY A 101 1.24 -16.49 18.34
N ARG A 102 1.90 -15.65 17.53
CA ARG A 102 1.45 -15.25 16.18
C ARG A 102 2.35 -15.75 15.03
N ARG A 103 3.42 -16.50 15.34
CA ARG A 103 4.35 -17.08 14.34
C ARG A 103 3.78 -18.33 13.67
#